data_AF-D4N0S1-F1
#
_entry.id   AF-D4N0S1-F1
#
_cell.length_a   1.000
_cell.length_b   1.000
_cell.length_c   1.000
_cell.angle_alpha   90.00
_cell.angle_beta   90.00
_cell.angle_gamma   90.00
#
_symmetry.space_group_name_H-M   'P 1'
#
loop_
_entity.id
_entity.type
_entity.pdbx_description
1 polymer ?
#
loop_
_entity_poly.entity_id
_entity_poly.type
_entity_poly.pdbx_seq_one_letter_code
_entity_poly.pdbx_strand_id
1 'polypeptide(L)'
;MIKKTITYNDYNGVERTEDFYFNLSEAEVMEMELGVTGGMAEMLQRIVQAQDGPTIMQIFKDVVLRSYGVKSPDGKRFIKNDTLREEFSQTEAYSQLFMKLAMDSKAAADFVNGIIPKKVETPKSSILAPFDK
;
A
#
# COMPACT_ATOMS: atom_id res chain seq x y z
N MET A 1 6.45 -6.23 -4.77
CA MET A 1 6.92 -6.06 -3.38
C MET A 1 8.06 -5.07 -3.34
N ILE A 2 7.96 -4.09 -2.46
CA ILE A 2 9.03 -3.15 -2.12
C ILE A 2 9.45 -3.33 -0.67
N LYS A 3 10.69 -2.91 -0.38
CA LYS A 3 11.25 -2.82 0.96
C LYS A 3 11.47 -1.34 1.31
N LYS A 4 11.11 -0.94 2.53
CA LYS A 4 11.44 0.37 3.09
C LYS A 4 12.26 0.14 4.37
N THR A 5 13.52 0.54 4.33
CA THR A 5 14.35 0.63 5.52
C THR A 5 14.06 1.96 6.19
N ILE A 6 13.58 1.93 7.43
CA ILE A 6 13.15 3.12 8.17
C ILE A 6 13.93 3.17 9.48
N THR A 7 14.59 4.31 9.71
CA THR A 7 15.27 4.62 10.97
C THR A 7 14.38 5.53 11.80
N TYR A 8 14.08 5.15 13.04
CA TYR A 8 13.15 5.86 13.91
C TYR A 8 13.50 5.66 15.38
N ASN A 9 13.10 6.60 16.24
CA ASN A 9 13.17 6.42 17.69
C ASN A 9 11.88 5.77 18.17
N ASP A 10 11.98 4.69 18.94
CA ASP A 10 10.83 4.09 19.59
C ASP A 10 10.34 4.93 20.79
N TYR A 11 9.25 4.50 21.42
CA TYR A 11 8.69 5.20 22.58
C TYR A 11 9.58 5.15 23.85
N ASN A 12 10.64 4.34 23.86
CA ASN A 12 11.66 4.34 24.90
C ASN A 12 12.85 5.26 24.55
N GLY A 13 12.81 5.96 23.41
CA GLY A 13 13.89 6.81 22.93
C GLY A 13 15.06 6.03 22.33
N VAL A 14 14.89 4.74 22.03
CA VAL A 14 15.93 3.92 21.40
C VAL A 14 15.82 4.04 19.89
N GLU A 15 16.93 4.37 19.24
CA GLU A 15 17.01 4.38 17.77
C GLU A 15 16.94 2.95 17.23
N ARG A 16 16.02 2.72 16.30
CA ARG A 16 15.85 1.46 15.57
C ARG A 16 15.99 1.71 14.09
N THR A 17 16.53 0.72 13.38
CA THR A 17 16.55 0.68 11.92
C THR A 17 16.03 -0.67 11.48
N GLU A 18 14.87 -0.68 10.82
CA GLU A 18 14.15 -1.91 10.48
C GLU A 18 13.70 -1.90 9.02
N ASP A 19 13.55 -3.11 8.46
CA ASP A 19 13.06 -3.33 7.11
C ASP A 19 11.57 -3.66 7.13
N PHE A 20 10.76 -2.80 6.49
CA PHE A 20 9.33 -2.98 6.31
C PHE A 20 9.01 -3.36 4.87
N TYR A 21 8.14 -4.35 4.68
CA TYR A 21 7.80 -4.87 3.36
C TYR A 21 6.36 -4.52 2.99
N PHE A 22 6.18 -4.17 1.72
CA PHE A 22 4.88 -3.80 1.18
C PHE A 22 4.64 -4.47 -0.16
N ASN A 23 3.48 -5.10 -0.32
CA ASN A 23 3.09 -5.80 -1.53
C ASN A 23 1.57 -5.95 -1.60
N LEU A 24 0.99 -5.75 -2.77
CA LEU A 24 -0.33 -6.28 -3.13
C LEU A 24 -0.11 -7.47 -4.08
N SER A 25 -0.91 -8.51 -3.92
CA SER A 25 -0.96 -9.62 -4.88
C SER A 25 -1.88 -9.29 -6.05
N GLU A 26 -1.74 -10.00 -7.16
CA GLU A 26 -2.63 -9.84 -8.32
C GLU A 26 -4.09 -10.12 -7.94
N ALA A 27 -4.33 -11.11 -7.08
CA ALA A 27 -5.65 -11.43 -6.56
C ALA A 27 -6.23 -10.26 -5.74
N GLU A 28 -5.46 -9.67 -4.82
CA GLU A 28 -5.93 -8.53 -4.04
C GLU A 28 -6.24 -7.31 -4.92
N VAL A 29 -5.42 -7.03 -5.94
CA VAL A 29 -5.71 -5.95 -6.88
C VAL A 29 -6.99 -6.24 -7.67
N MET A 30 -7.18 -7.47 -8.16
CA MET A 30 -8.41 -7.87 -8.86
C MET A 30 -9.64 -7.80 -7.95
N GLU A 31 -9.55 -8.26 -6.70
CA GLU A 31 -10.63 -8.16 -5.71
C GLU A 31 -10.99 -6.70 -5.43
N MET A 32 -10.00 -5.80 -5.35
CA MET A 32 -10.23 -4.36 -5.21
C MET A 32 -10.91 -3.77 -6.44
N GLU A 33 -10.52 -4.20 -7.65
CA GLU A 33 -11.18 -3.81 -8.92
C GLU A 33 -12.65 -4.25 -8.98
N LEU A 34 -12.97 -5.45 -8.48
CA LEU A 34 -14.32 -6.03 -8.53
C LEU A 34 -15.21 -5.64 -7.34
N GLY A 35 -14.62 -5.37 -6.18
CA GLY A 35 -15.33 -5.20 -4.90
C GLY A 35 -15.59 -3.75 -4.48
N VAL A 36 -14.95 -2.78 -5.13
CA VAL A 36 -15.16 -1.34 -4.87
C VAL A 36 -15.82 -0.72 -6.09
N THR A 37 -16.84 0.12 -5.88
CA THR A 37 -17.40 0.95 -6.95
C THR A 37 -16.28 1.86 -7.50
N GLY A 38 -15.70 1.44 -8.63
CA GLY A 38 -14.59 2.13 -9.32
C GLY A 38 -13.23 1.42 -9.36
N GLY A 39 -13.01 0.41 -8.52
CA GLY A 39 -11.74 -0.32 -8.49
C GLY A 39 -10.52 0.44 -7.95
N MET A 40 -9.35 -0.19 -8.02
CA MET A 40 -8.07 0.39 -7.59
C MET A 40 -7.66 1.54 -8.51
N ALA A 41 -7.94 1.44 -9.81
CA ALA A 41 -7.70 2.50 -10.77
C ALA A 41 -8.46 3.79 -10.42
N GLU A 42 -9.75 3.70 -10.08
CA GLU A 42 -10.51 4.88 -9.64
C GLU A 42 -10.07 5.34 -8.25
N MET A 43 -9.69 4.44 -7.33
CA MET A 43 -9.11 4.81 -6.04
C MET A 43 -7.85 5.67 -6.22
N LEU A 44 -6.94 5.27 -7.10
CA LEU A 44 -5.74 6.03 -7.45
C LEU A 44 -6.06 7.33 -8.19
N GLN A 45 -7.03 7.30 -9.09
CA GLN A 45 -7.47 8.49 -9.81
C GLN A 45 -8.10 9.51 -8.87
N ARG A 46 -8.90 9.08 -7.90
CA ARG A 46 -9.44 9.92 -6.83
C ARG A 46 -8.31 10.50 -5.98
N ILE A 47 -7.26 9.76 -5.66
CA ILE A 47 -6.08 10.32 -4.96
C ILE A 47 -5.42 11.45 -5.76
N VAL A 48 -5.20 11.23 -7.05
CA VAL A 48 -4.50 12.21 -7.92
C VAL A 48 -5.37 13.43 -8.21
N GLN A 49 -6.69 13.27 -8.31
CA GLN A 49 -7.62 14.33 -8.68
C GLN A 49 -8.24 15.05 -7.49
N ALA A 50 -8.27 14.43 -6.32
CA ALA A 50 -8.88 15.04 -5.14
C ALA A 50 -8.06 16.25 -4.70
N GLN A 51 -8.77 17.32 -4.36
CA GLN A 51 -8.28 18.45 -3.58
C GLN A 51 -8.73 18.36 -2.11
N ASP A 52 -9.42 17.26 -1.76
CA ASP A 52 -9.95 16.96 -0.44
C ASP A 52 -8.93 16.16 0.38
N GLY A 53 -8.04 16.89 1.05
CA GLY A 53 -6.97 16.34 1.89
C GLY A 53 -7.43 15.20 2.82
N PRO A 54 -8.52 15.35 3.58
CA PRO A 54 -9.08 14.29 4.42
C PRO A 54 -9.35 12.96 3.69
N THR A 55 -10.03 12.98 2.55
CA THR A 55 -10.35 11.77 1.79
C THR A 55 -9.09 11.12 1.22
N ILE A 56 -8.17 11.92 0.67
CA ILE A 56 -6.86 11.46 0.18
C ILE A 56 -6.10 10.75 1.29
N MET A 57 -6.07 11.35 2.49
CA MET A 57 -5.38 10.82 3.66
C MET A 57 -5.95 9.47 4.10
N GLN A 58 -7.28 9.29 4.08
CA GLN A 58 -7.92 8.02 4.41
C GLN A 58 -7.58 6.92 3.40
N ILE A 59 -7.66 7.25 2.11
CA ILE A 59 -7.34 6.32 1.01
C ILE A 59 -5.86 5.91 1.09
N PHE A 60 -4.94 6.85 1.32
CA PHE A 60 -3.52 6.54 1.48
C PHE A 60 -3.24 5.65 2.69
N LYS A 61 -3.86 5.94 3.84
CA LYS A 61 -3.74 5.12 5.05
C LYS A 61 -4.14 3.67 4.75
N ASP A 62 -5.27 3.49 4.08
CA ASP A 62 -5.79 2.19 3.69
C ASP A 62 -4.83 1.44 2.76
N VAL A 63 -4.29 2.10 1.73
CA VAL A 63 -3.30 1.51 0.80
C VAL A 63 -2.01 1.07 1.50
N VAL A 64 -1.46 1.90 2.39
CA VAL A 64 -0.24 1.58 3.14
C VAL A 64 -0.46 0.36 4.03
N LEU A 65 -1.57 0.32 4.78
CA LEU A 65 -1.84 -0.78 5.71
C LEU A 65 -2.23 -2.07 4.99
N ARG A 66 -3.00 -2.02 3.89
CA ARG A 66 -3.34 -3.20 3.08
C ARG A 66 -2.12 -3.82 2.41
N SER A 67 -1.15 -3.00 2.02
CA SER A 67 0.07 -3.47 1.39
C SER A 67 1.10 -4.00 2.40
N TYR A 68 1.01 -3.62 3.67
CA TYR A 68 1.93 -4.09 4.70
C TYR A 68 1.79 -5.59 5.01
N GLY A 69 2.92 -6.26 5.23
CA GLY A 69 2.97 -7.64 5.67
C GLY A 69 4.38 -8.13 5.97
N VAL A 70 4.46 -9.35 6.52
CA VAL A 70 5.72 -10.01 6.87
C VAL A 70 5.99 -11.16 5.90
N LYS A 71 7.16 -11.15 5.27
CA LYS A 71 7.61 -12.28 4.43
C LYS A 71 7.97 -13.46 5.32
N SER A 72 7.42 -14.64 5.04
CA SER A 72 7.78 -15.85 5.79
C SER A 72 9.26 -16.22 5.59
N PRO A 73 9.91 -16.91 6.55
CA PRO A 73 11.32 -17.31 6.43
C PRO A 73 11.60 -18.18 5.20
N ASP A 74 10.66 -19.05 4.82
CA ASP A 74 10.73 -19.88 3.60
C ASP A 74 10.36 -19.12 2.31
N GLY A 75 9.98 -17.85 2.42
CA GLY A 75 9.61 -16.97 1.32
C GLY A 75 8.31 -17.32 0.60
N LYS A 76 7.56 -18.33 1.05
CA LYS A 76 6.32 -18.78 0.39
C LYS A 76 5.12 -17.87 0.63
N ARG A 77 5.12 -17.15 1.76
CA ARG A 77 3.99 -16.35 2.20
C ARG A 77 4.40 -14.90 2.37
N PHE A 78 3.51 -14.02 1.97
CA PHE A 78 3.50 -12.65 2.42
C PHE A 78 2.32 -12.51 3.38
N ILE A 79 2.61 -12.62 4.67
CA ILE A 79 1.62 -12.76 5.73
C ILE A 79 1.05 -11.38 6.02
N LYS A 80 -0.26 -11.24 5.80
CA LYS A 80 -1.04 -10.06 6.14
C LYS A 80 -2.20 -10.47 7.03
N ASN A 81 -2.38 -9.77 8.14
CA ASN A 81 -3.51 -9.93 9.04
C ASN A 81 -3.70 -8.63 9.84
N ASP A 82 -4.80 -8.54 10.59
CA ASP A 82 -5.15 -7.32 11.30
C ASP A 82 -4.17 -7.00 12.43
N THR A 83 -3.68 -8.01 13.16
CA THR A 83 -2.67 -7.82 14.21
C THR A 83 -1.41 -7.16 13.69
N LEU A 84 -0.82 -7.66 12.59
CA LEU A 84 0.38 -7.09 12.00
C LEU A 84 0.15 -5.64 11.53
N ARG A 85 -1.01 -5.37 10.92
CA ARG A 85 -1.36 -4.02 10.48
C ARG A 85 -1.51 -3.07 11.66
N GLU A 86 -2.18 -3.52 12.72
CA GLU A 86 -2.40 -2.76 13.94
C GLU A 86 -1.07 -2.46 14.64
N GLU A 87 -0.25 -3.49 14.89
CA GLU A 87 1.08 -3.34 15.47
C GLU A 87 1.93 -2.34 14.68
N PHE A 88 2.00 -2.49 13.35
CA PHE A 88 2.74 -1.54 12.51
C PHE A 88 2.18 -0.12 12.59
N SER A 89 0.86 0.05 12.54
CA SER A 89 0.20 1.37 12.58
C SER A 89 0.47 2.13 13.88
N GLN A 90 0.87 1.43 14.94
CA GLN A 90 1.21 1.98 16.26
C GLN A 90 2.72 2.25 16.42
N THR A 91 3.51 2.22 15.33
CA THR A 91 4.94 2.51 15.36
C THR A 91 5.27 3.91 14.85
N GLU A 92 6.36 4.49 15.35
CA GLU A 92 6.93 5.71 14.77
C GLU A 92 7.45 5.49 13.34
N ALA A 93 7.82 4.25 12.96
CA ALA A 93 8.14 3.92 11.57
C ALA A 93 6.95 4.16 10.64
N TYR A 94 5.75 3.76 11.05
CA TYR A 94 4.52 4.04 10.31
C TYR A 94 4.28 5.54 10.22
N SER A 95 4.34 6.27 11.34
CA SER A 95 4.15 7.73 11.37
C SER A 95 5.08 8.44 10.39
N GLN A 96 6.38 8.11 10.39
CA GLN A 96 7.35 8.70 9.47
C GLN A 96 7.07 8.35 8.00
N LEU A 97 6.76 7.08 7.71
CA LEU A 97 6.41 6.66 6.36
C LEU A 97 5.17 7.43 5.87
N PHE A 98 4.14 7.47 6.70
CA PHE A 98 2.88 8.14 6.37
C PHE A 98 3.08 9.62 6.09
N MET A 99 3.77 10.34 6.99
CA MET A 99 4.06 11.77 6.81
C MET A 99 4.89 12.04 5.56
N LYS A 100 5.90 11.19 5.28
CA LYS A 100 6.70 11.30 4.06
C LYS A 100 5.84 11.18 2.80
N LEU A 101 4.97 10.17 2.74
CA LEU A 101 4.10 9.96 1.58
C LEU A 101 3.04 11.07 1.46
N ALA A 102 2.57 11.64 2.57
CA ALA A 102 1.61 12.75 2.56
C ALA A 102 2.21 14.06 2.05
N MET A 103 3.51 14.29 2.26
CA MET A 103 4.21 15.55 1.91
C MET A 103 4.93 15.49 0.56
N ASP A 104 5.24 14.30 0.06
CA ASP A 104 5.99 14.10 -1.19
C ASP A 104 5.17 13.25 -2.17
N SER A 105 4.54 13.95 -3.14
CA SER A 105 3.71 13.34 -4.17
C SER A 105 4.48 12.36 -5.05
N LYS A 106 5.79 12.59 -5.28
CA LYS A 106 6.63 11.67 -6.04
C LYS A 106 6.90 10.41 -5.23
N ALA A 107 7.26 10.54 -3.95
CA ALA A 107 7.47 9.39 -3.08
C ALA A 107 6.19 8.54 -2.93
N ALA A 108 5.03 9.19 -2.87
CA ALA A 108 3.73 8.55 -2.87
C ALA A 108 3.46 7.75 -4.14
N ALA A 109 3.68 8.35 -5.31
CA ALA A 109 3.53 7.66 -6.61
C ALA A 109 4.50 6.47 -6.73
N ASP A 110 5.77 6.65 -6.35
CA ASP A 110 6.77 5.58 -6.38
C ASP A 110 6.41 4.44 -5.41
N PHE A 111 5.81 4.75 -4.25
CA PHE A 111 5.32 3.75 -3.30
C PHE A 111 4.18 2.93 -3.90
N VAL A 112 3.13 3.60 -4.41
CA VAL A 112 1.97 2.95 -5.04
C VAL A 112 2.40 2.05 -6.20
N ASN A 113 3.22 2.57 -7.11
CA ASN A 113 3.72 1.80 -8.25
C ASN A 113 4.56 0.60 -7.81
N GLY A 114 5.26 0.71 -6.67
CA GLY A 114 6.08 -0.38 -6.13
C GLY A 114 5.31 -1.51 -5.46
N ILE A 115 4.17 -1.20 -4.83
CA ILE A 115 3.36 -2.21 -4.14
C ILE A 115 2.48 -3.00 -5.10
N ILE A 116 2.14 -2.45 -6.27
CA ILE A 116 1.33 -3.11 -7.30
C ILE A 116 2.20 -4.12 -8.07
N PRO A 117 1.70 -5.33 -8.38
CA PRO A 117 2.41 -6.27 -9.24
C PRO A 117 2.62 -5.71 -10.65
N LYS A 118 3.83 -5.84 -11.22
CA LYS A 118 4.16 -5.35 -12.57
C LYS A 118 3.32 -5.96 -13.70
N LYS A 119 2.71 -7.13 -13.49
CA LYS A 119 1.79 -7.73 -14.46
C LYS A 119 0.42 -7.03 -14.52
N VAL A 120 0.10 -6.22 -13.50
CA VAL A 120 -1.07 -5.36 -13.43
C VAL A 120 -0.69 -3.91 -13.77
N GLU A 121 0.37 -3.71 -14.57
CA GLU A 121 0.52 -2.44 -15.28
C GLU A 121 -0.72 -2.29 -16.18
N THR A 122 -1.65 -1.44 -15.71
CA THR A 122 -2.93 -1.14 -16.33
C THR A 122 -2.80 -1.14 -17.86
N PRO A 123 -3.52 -2.01 -18.59
CA PRO A 123 -3.71 -1.80 -20.00
C PRO A 123 -4.36 -0.42 -20.13
N LYS A 124 -3.67 0.53 -20.76
CA LYS A 124 -4.38 1.61 -21.44
C LYS A 124 -5.39 0.93 -22.37
N SER A 125 -6.65 0.94 -21.98
CA SER A 125 -7.77 0.38 -22.75
C SER A 125 -7.72 -1.13 -22.99
N SER A 126 -8.45 -1.90 -22.20
CA SER A 126 -9.32 -2.99 -22.70
C SER A 126 -10.09 -3.60 -21.54
N ILE A 127 -11.32 -3.13 -21.39
CA ILE A 127 -12.37 -3.86 -20.71
C ILE A 127 -12.64 -5.11 -21.56
N LEU A 128 -12.15 -6.27 -21.11
CA LEU A 128 -12.70 -7.55 -21.54
C LEU A 128 -13.03 -8.32 -20.27
N ALA A 129 -14.32 -8.37 -19.98
CA ALA A 129 -14.90 -9.13 -18.87
C ALA A 129 -14.53 -10.62 -19.01
N PRO A 130 -14.02 -11.27 -17.96
CA PRO A 130 -13.66 -12.69 -18.04
C PRO A 130 -14.84 -13.67 -17.84
N PHE A 131 -16.10 -13.22 -17.93
CA PHE A 131 -17.26 -14.06 -17.60
C PHE A 131 -18.35 -14.12 -18.69
N ASP A 132 -17.98 -13.98 -19.96
CA ASP A 132 -18.83 -14.48 -21.04
C ASP A 132 -18.45 -15.93 -21.34
N LYS A 133 -19.13 -16.87 -20.66
CA LYS A 133 -19.49 -18.22 -21.16
C LYS A 133 -20.53 -18.88 -20.26
#